data_AF-A0A5D2U391-F1
#
_entry.id   AF-A0A5D2U391-F1
#
_cell.length_a   1.000
_cell.length_b   1.000
_cell.length_c   1.000
_cell.angle_alpha   90.00
_cell.angle_beta   90.00
_cell.angle_gamma   90.00
#
_symmetry.space_group_name_H-M   'P 1'
#
loop_
_entity.id
_entity.type
_entity.pdbx_description
1 polymer ?
#
loop_
_entity_poly.entity_id
_entity_poly.type
_entity_poly.pdbx_seq_one_letter_code
_entity_poly.pdbx_strand_id
1 'polypeptide(L)'
;MKNTVVNNVLLIIAFFVTFRFIPFTTATSDNRRRVFYYGGEFKSGADFDSVLPSSSLTFDNPRLKTAYIALQAWKQAIISDPLNLTSNWVGSNVCNYTGVFCSPALDDPAIITVAGIDLNHGDISGTLPEELGLLNDIALFHVNSNRFCGEIPWSFKELKRLFELDLSNNRFSGKFPYVVLRIPNLKFLDIRFNEFEGKVPKALFEKKLDAIFMNNNRFAFELPENIGNSPASVIVLANNRFHGCLPRSMGSMSGTLNEVVLSNNGLHSCLPEEIGSLKNVTVFDVKNNELIGELPESIGKLESLEHFDLSHNMLSGTVHERVCSLPNLMNFSFNNNFFTGMPQACLDLEEFDDRKNCFDNRDLQRSRLQCKMFSCVPLNCSAINCSPKLSPSPSLPPPPLLPPPCPLYPISPPPPPPTISPRPPCWTLQPPPPPPSPTGYSPLLPPFAGKNYSSPPPPVFY
;
A
#
# COMPACT_ATOMS: atom_id res chain seq x y z
N MET A 1 -23.28 -7.22 -12.45
CA MET A 1 -22.43 -6.43 -11.52
C MET A 1 -21.10 -5.98 -12.16
N LYS A 2 -21.02 -5.76 -13.49
CA LYS A 2 -19.85 -5.11 -14.13
C LYS A 2 -20.05 -3.60 -14.39
N ASN A 3 -21.28 -3.09 -14.23
CA ASN A 3 -21.64 -1.72 -14.63
C ASN A 3 -21.55 -0.69 -13.50
N THR A 4 -21.30 -1.09 -12.25
CA THR A 4 -21.22 -0.13 -11.13
C THR A 4 -19.81 0.46 -10.98
N VAL A 5 -18.76 -0.29 -11.37
CA VAL A 5 -17.37 0.19 -11.35
C VAL A 5 -17.16 1.32 -12.37
N VAL A 6 -17.84 1.28 -13.51
CA VAL A 6 -17.70 2.28 -14.59
C VAL A 6 -18.29 3.64 -14.20
N ASN A 7 -19.34 3.68 -13.36
CA ASN A 7 -20.01 4.93 -13.02
C ASN A 7 -19.29 5.77 -11.94
N ASN A 8 -18.39 5.17 -11.13
CA ASN A 8 -17.55 5.91 -10.19
C ASN A 8 -16.23 6.41 -10.81
N VAL A 9 -15.80 5.84 -11.94
CA VAL A 9 -14.60 6.27 -12.67
C VAL A 9 -14.80 7.65 -13.32
N LEU A 10 -16.02 7.95 -13.81
CA LEU A 10 -16.37 9.28 -14.35
C LEU A 10 -16.33 10.40 -13.30
N LEU A 11 -16.39 10.07 -12.00
CA LEU A 11 -16.42 11.06 -10.91
C LEU A 11 -15.04 11.65 -10.58
N ILE A 12 -13.95 11.01 -11.04
CA ILE A 12 -12.57 11.46 -10.85
C ILE A 12 -12.34 12.74 -11.66
N ILE A 13 -12.85 12.81 -12.89
CA ILE A 13 -12.72 13.97 -13.79
C ILE A 13 -13.38 15.23 -13.19
N ALA A 14 -14.50 15.09 -12.47
CA ALA A 14 -15.18 16.21 -11.83
C ALA A 14 -14.46 16.75 -10.58
N PHE A 15 -13.61 15.97 -9.91
CA PHE A 15 -12.95 16.38 -8.67
C PHE A 15 -11.61 17.10 -8.88
N PHE A 16 -10.93 16.89 -10.02
CA PHE A 16 -9.60 17.47 -10.26
C PHE A 16 -9.62 18.81 -11.02
N VAL A 17 -10.74 19.17 -11.67
CA VAL A 17 -10.84 20.42 -12.48
C VAL A 17 -11.40 21.62 -11.69
N THR A 18 -12.04 21.43 -10.52
CA THR A 18 -12.66 22.56 -9.79
C THR A 18 -12.37 22.59 -8.30
N PHE A 19 -11.15 22.91 -7.91
CA PHE A 19 -10.93 23.65 -6.66
C PHE A 19 -9.88 24.74 -6.86
N ARG A 20 -10.35 25.98 -7.03
CA ARG A 20 -9.53 27.16 -6.76
C ARG A 20 -9.21 27.18 -5.27
N PHE A 21 -7.93 27.37 -4.96
CA PHE A 21 -7.41 27.63 -3.63
C PHE A 21 -8.28 28.63 -2.86
N ILE A 22 -8.88 28.19 -1.76
CA ILE A 22 -9.23 29.10 -0.66
C ILE A 22 -7.98 29.15 0.23
N PRO A 23 -7.31 30.31 0.37
CA PRO A 23 -6.19 30.41 1.28
C PRO A 23 -6.68 30.22 2.71
N PHE A 24 -6.01 29.34 3.47
CA PHE A 24 -6.16 29.29 4.92
C PHE A 24 -5.73 30.64 5.50
N THR A 25 -6.68 31.44 5.95
CA THR A 25 -6.39 32.59 6.81
C THR A 25 -5.86 32.07 8.14
N THR A 26 -4.64 32.49 8.49
CA THR A 26 -3.99 32.21 9.76
C THR A 26 -4.82 32.80 10.92
N ALA A 27 -5.55 31.94 11.63
CA ALA A 27 -6.07 32.29 12.95
C ALA A 27 -5.01 31.95 13.99
N THR A 28 -4.39 32.98 14.56
CA THR A 28 -3.60 32.89 15.79
C THR A 28 -4.50 32.46 16.93
N SER A 29 -4.31 31.25 17.45
CA SER A 29 -4.83 30.85 18.75
C SER A 29 -3.84 29.88 19.40
N ASP A 30 -3.20 30.42 20.42
CA ASP A 30 -2.47 29.72 21.46
C ASP A 30 -3.39 28.64 22.06
N ASN A 31 -3.02 27.37 21.92
CA ASN A 31 -3.54 26.31 22.76
C ASN A 31 -2.58 25.12 22.80
N ARG A 32 -2.18 24.77 24.03
CA ARG A 32 -1.23 23.73 24.39
C ARG A 32 -1.48 22.42 23.63
N ARG A 33 -0.53 22.03 22.78
CA ARG A 33 -0.39 20.64 22.29
C ARG A 33 -0.12 19.72 23.47
N ARG A 34 -1.12 18.94 23.89
CA ARG A 34 -0.86 17.69 24.62
C ARG A 34 -0.72 16.59 23.57
N VAL A 35 0.54 16.21 23.33
CA VAL A 35 0.90 15.00 22.60
C VAL A 35 0.51 13.82 23.48
N PHE A 36 -0.56 13.11 23.13
CA PHE A 36 -0.87 11.82 23.75
C PHE A 36 0.00 10.76 23.07
N TYR A 37 1.11 10.42 23.73
CA TYR A 37 1.84 9.19 23.45
C TYR A 37 0.98 8.01 23.90
N TYR A 38 0.33 7.30 22.97
CA TYR A 38 -0.05 5.91 23.22
C TYR A 38 1.16 5.05 22.94
N GLY A 39 1.99 4.88 23.98
CA GLY A 39 3.02 3.86 24.04
C GLY A 39 2.35 2.49 24.07
N GLY A 40 2.80 1.59 23.20
CA GLY A 40 2.32 0.23 23.15
C GLY A 40 2.67 -0.53 24.42
N GLU A 41 1.65 -0.92 25.16
CA GLU A 41 1.63 -2.15 25.97
C GLU A 41 0.28 -2.81 25.75
N PHE A 42 0.32 -3.99 25.13
CA PHE A 42 -0.79 -4.91 24.99
C PHE A 42 -1.38 -5.22 26.37
N LYS A 43 -2.61 -4.79 26.64
CA LYS A 43 -3.46 -5.42 27.66
C LYS A 43 -4.47 -6.30 26.96
N SER A 44 -4.16 -7.59 26.87
CA SER A 44 -5.19 -8.62 26.70
C SER A 44 -6.04 -8.63 27.98
N GLY A 45 -7.34 -8.35 27.87
CA GLY A 45 -8.27 -8.53 28.99
C GLY A 45 -9.00 -7.27 29.43
N ALA A 46 -9.59 -6.52 28.50
CA ALA A 46 -10.67 -5.58 28.81
C ALA A 46 -12.01 -6.22 28.42
N ASP A 47 -12.67 -6.77 29.44
CA ASP A 47 -14.13 -6.91 29.63
C ASP A 47 -15.00 -7.40 28.45
N PHE A 48 -14.92 -8.70 28.16
CA PHE A 48 -15.72 -9.40 27.15
C PHE A 48 -17.22 -9.56 27.54
N ASP A 49 -17.61 -9.17 28.76
CA ASP A 49 -18.97 -9.39 29.30
C ASP A 49 -19.96 -8.23 29.01
N SER A 50 -19.50 -7.09 28.49
CA SER A 50 -20.36 -5.90 28.31
C SER A 50 -21.09 -5.80 26.95
N VAL A 51 -20.79 -6.68 25.98
CA VAL A 51 -21.38 -6.68 24.63
C VAL A 51 -22.20 -7.95 24.35
N LEU A 52 -22.36 -8.84 25.34
CA LEU A 52 -23.19 -10.02 25.17
C LEU A 52 -24.68 -9.61 25.00
N PRO A 53 -25.39 -10.13 23.98
CA PRO A 53 -26.80 -9.83 23.80
C PRO A 53 -27.58 -10.21 25.06
N SER A 54 -28.50 -9.34 25.51
CA SER A 54 -29.49 -9.71 26.53
C SER A 54 -30.18 -11.02 26.13
N SER A 55 -30.43 -11.90 27.10
CA SER A 55 -31.15 -13.17 26.90
C SER A 55 -32.57 -13.00 26.32
N SER A 56 -33.07 -11.76 26.23
CA SER A 56 -34.36 -11.39 25.64
C SER A 56 -34.35 -11.18 24.12
N LEU A 57 -33.18 -11.03 23.48
CA LEU A 57 -33.09 -10.74 22.05
C LEU A 57 -33.04 -12.03 21.21
N THR A 58 -33.97 -12.16 20.26
CA THR A 58 -34.03 -13.26 19.29
C THR A 58 -33.54 -12.79 17.92
N PHE A 59 -32.69 -13.58 17.28
CA PHE A 59 -32.13 -13.29 15.95
C PHE A 59 -32.56 -14.38 14.97
N ASP A 60 -32.82 -14.00 13.72
CA ASP A 60 -33.28 -14.94 12.68
C ASP A 60 -32.24 -16.02 12.38
N ASN A 61 -30.95 -15.69 12.51
CA ASN A 61 -29.86 -16.63 12.35
C ASN A 61 -28.60 -16.20 13.12
N PRO A 62 -27.62 -17.11 13.32
CA PRO A 62 -26.40 -16.81 14.05
C PRO A 62 -25.54 -15.70 13.41
N ARG A 63 -25.61 -15.48 12.08
CA ARG A 63 -24.80 -14.46 11.41
C ARG A 63 -25.27 -13.05 11.78
N LEU A 64 -26.59 -12.83 11.83
CA LEU A 64 -27.16 -11.57 12.31
C LEU A 64 -26.89 -11.34 13.80
N LYS A 65 -26.86 -12.40 14.62
CA LYS A 65 -26.43 -12.29 16.03
C LYS A 65 -24.98 -11.81 16.14
N THR A 66 -24.08 -12.36 15.33
CA THR A 66 -22.67 -11.96 15.31
C THR A 66 -22.51 -10.54 14.77
N ALA A 67 -23.26 -10.16 13.73
CA ALA A 67 -23.28 -8.81 13.21
C ALA A 67 -23.79 -7.79 14.24
N TYR A 68 -24.81 -8.14 15.02
CA TYR A 68 -25.28 -7.33 16.13
C TYR A 68 -24.15 -7.04 17.13
N ILE A 69 -23.40 -8.06 17.55
CA ILE A 69 -22.28 -7.90 18.49
C ILE A 69 -21.25 -6.90 17.93
N ALA A 70 -20.85 -7.07 16.67
CA ALA A 70 -19.91 -6.19 15.99
C ALA A 70 -20.40 -4.73 15.92
N LEU A 71 -21.67 -4.54 15.54
CA LEU A 71 -22.26 -3.20 15.37
C LEU A 71 -22.51 -2.51 16.71
N GLN A 72 -22.85 -3.25 17.76
CA GLN A 72 -22.97 -2.68 19.11
C GLN A 72 -21.61 -2.29 19.68
N ALA A 73 -20.58 -3.12 19.50
CA ALA A 73 -19.20 -2.75 19.86
C ALA A 73 -18.76 -1.49 19.11
N TRP A 74 -19.06 -1.39 17.81
CA TRP A 74 -18.75 -0.20 17.04
C TRP A 74 -19.55 1.02 17.48
N LYS A 75 -20.84 0.86 17.79
CA LYS A 75 -21.67 1.93 18.38
C LYS A 75 -21.07 2.46 19.68
N GLN A 76 -20.52 1.60 20.52
CA GLN A 76 -19.82 2.01 21.75
C GLN A 76 -18.51 2.75 21.47
N ALA A 77 -17.82 2.42 20.38
CA ALA A 77 -16.61 3.11 19.92
C ALA A 77 -16.89 4.46 19.21
N ILE A 78 -18.15 4.74 18.85
CA ILE A 78 -18.59 6.02 18.30
C ILE A 78 -18.76 7.04 19.44
N ILE A 79 -18.03 8.14 19.33
CA ILE A 79 -17.96 9.21 20.33
C ILE A 79 -18.87 10.39 19.95
N SER A 80 -19.08 10.61 18.65
CA SER A 80 -19.95 11.68 18.13
C SER A 80 -20.65 11.23 16.86
N ASP A 81 -21.97 11.40 16.82
CA ASP A 81 -22.82 11.11 15.67
C ASP A 81 -23.77 12.29 15.43
N PRO A 82 -23.32 13.35 14.73
CA PRO A 82 -24.07 14.61 14.61
C PRO A 82 -25.42 14.47 13.92
N LEU A 83 -25.54 13.48 13.03
CA LEU A 83 -26.75 13.21 12.24
C LEU A 83 -27.63 12.12 12.87
N ASN A 84 -27.25 11.60 14.03
CA ASN A 84 -27.95 10.52 14.74
C ASN A 84 -28.16 9.28 13.85
N LEU A 85 -27.23 8.96 12.95
CA LEU A 85 -27.35 7.84 12.01
C LEU A 85 -27.46 6.51 12.76
N THR A 86 -26.71 6.35 13.84
CA THR A 86 -26.66 5.11 14.65
C THR A 86 -27.76 5.05 15.71
N SER A 87 -28.68 6.03 15.75
CA SER A 87 -29.75 6.08 16.76
C SER A 87 -30.65 4.82 16.72
N ASN A 88 -30.97 4.30 15.53
CA ASN A 88 -31.78 3.11 15.35
C ASN A 88 -31.00 1.78 15.45
N TRP A 89 -29.70 1.81 15.79
CA TRP A 89 -28.91 0.60 16.02
C TRP A 89 -29.23 0.01 17.39
N VAL A 90 -30.47 -0.46 17.57
CA VAL A 90 -31.01 -1.03 18.80
C VAL A 90 -31.94 -2.19 18.45
N GLY A 91 -31.93 -3.25 19.27
CA GLY A 91 -32.76 -4.44 19.06
C GLY A 91 -32.18 -5.41 18.02
N SER A 92 -32.83 -6.56 17.83
CA SER A 92 -32.27 -7.66 17.04
C SER A 92 -32.45 -7.56 15.52
N ASN A 93 -33.25 -6.60 15.03
CA ASN A 93 -33.46 -6.39 13.61
C ASN A 93 -32.32 -5.57 12.98
N VAL A 94 -31.14 -6.19 12.89
CA VAL A 94 -29.89 -5.58 12.39
C VAL A 94 -30.04 -5.02 10.98
N CYS A 95 -30.82 -5.68 10.13
CA CYS A 95 -31.03 -5.24 8.75
C CYS A 95 -31.84 -3.95 8.62
N ASN A 96 -32.44 -3.47 9.71
CA ASN A 96 -33.15 -2.19 9.76
C ASN A 96 -32.27 -1.05 10.29
N TYR A 97 -31.02 -1.32 10.63
CA TYR A 97 -30.08 -0.30 11.10
C TYR A 97 -29.70 0.63 9.95
N THR A 98 -29.65 1.94 10.21
CA THR A 98 -29.26 2.91 9.18
C THR A 98 -27.84 2.61 8.72
N GLY A 99 -27.63 2.59 7.41
CA GLY A 99 -26.34 2.31 6.80
C GLY A 99 -25.92 0.84 6.82
N VAL A 100 -26.76 -0.08 7.30
CA VAL A 100 -26.50 -1.52 7.27
C VAL A 100 -27.37 -2.17 6.20
N PHE A 101 -26.75 -2.90 5.28
CA PHE A 101 -27.42 -3.51 4.14
C PHE A 101 -27.30 -5.03 4.21
N CYS A 102 -28.44 -5.72 4.20
CA CYS A 102 -28.51 -7.17 4.22
C CYS A 102 -28.81 -7.74 2.84
N SER A 103 -28.32 -8.96 2.59
CA SER A 103 -28.57 -9.72 1.37
C SER A 103 -28.60 -11.22 1.70
N PRO A 104 -29.24 -12.06 0.86
CA PRO A 104 -29.01 -13.50 0.88
C PRO A 104 -27.51 -13.83 0.84
N ALA A 105 -27.09 -14.76 1.69
CA ALA A 105 -25.71 -15.21 1.75
C ALA A 105 -25.33 -15.97 0.47
N LEU A 106 -24.07 -15.84 0.06
CA LEU A 106 -23.58 -16.44 -1.18
C LEU A 106 -23.46 -17.97 -1.10
N ASP A 107 -23.29 -18.52 0.10
CA ASP A 107 -23.17 -19.95 0.35
C ASP A 107 -24.51 -20.62 0.67
N ASP A 108 -25.49 -19.87 1.17
CA ASP A 108 -26.86 -20.34 1.38
C ASP A 108 -27.87 -19.17 1.19
N PRO A 109 -28.58 -19.12 0.05
CA PRO A 109 -29.55 -18.07 -0.24
C PRO A 109 -30.75 -18.01 0.73
N ALA A 110 -30.99 -19.05 1.55
CA ALA A 110 -32.03 -19.02 2.57
C ALA A 110 -31.64 -18.18 3.79
N ILE A 111 -30.35 -17.90 3.98
CA ILE A 111 -29.82 -17.14 5.12
C ILE A 111 -29.60 -15.68 4.69
N ILE A 112 -30.25 -14.75 5.39
CA ILE A 112 -29.97 -13.31 5.26
C ILE A 112 -28.80 -12.94 6.17
N THR A 113 -27.83 -12.19 5.64
CA THR A 113 -26.64 -11.73 6.38
C THR A 113 -26.35 -10.26 6.04
N VAL A 114 -25.50 -9.62 6.84
CA VAL A 114 -25.02 -8.26 6.55
C VAL A 114 -24.01 -8.33 5.40
N ALA A 115 -24.36 -7.71 4.28
CA ALA A 115 -23.57 -7.72 3.06
C ALA A 115 -22.86 -6.38 2.80
N GLY A 116 -23.31 -5.29 3.42
CA GLY A 116 -22.68 -3.98 3.25
C GLY A 116 -22.90 -3.05 4.43
N ILE A 117 -21.95 -2.15 4.62
CA ILE A 117 -22.07 -0.98 5.49
C ILE A 117 -21.76 0.25 4.64
N ASP A 118 -22.64 1.23 4.66
CA ASP A 118 -22.43 2.55 4.08
C ASP A 118 -22.88 3.62 5.09
N LEU A 119 -21.89 4.34 5.63
CA LEU A 119 -22.06 5.50 6.52
C LEU A 119 -21.40 6.74 5.92
N ASN A 120 -21.35 6.84 4.59
CA ASN A 120 -20.75 7.99 3.91
C ASN A 120 -21.39 9.31 4.36
N HIS A 121 -20.57 10.36 4.52
CA HIS A 121 -20.99 11.71 4.88
C HIS A 121 -21.69 11.84 6.25
N GLY A 122 -21.41 10.92 7.18
CA GLY A 122 -22.01 10.93 8.52
C GLY A 122 -21.40 11.92 9.50
N ASP A 123 -20.19 12.45 9.22
CA ASP A 123 -19.37 13.22 10.17
C ASP A 123 -19.19 12.52 11.54
N ILE A 124 -19.28 11.17 11.54
CA ILE A 124 -19.19 10.35 12.75
C ILE A 124 -17.75 10.32 13.25
N SER A 125 -17.54 10.56 14.55
CA SER A 125 -16.24 10.47 15.20
C SER A 125 -16.18 9.23 16.10
N GLY A 126 -15.04 8.54 16.09
CA GLY A 126 -14.82 7.32 16.87
C GLY A 126 -13.63 6.53 16.33
N THR A 127 -13.52 5.27 16.72
CA THR A 127 -12.54 4.33 16.16
C THR A 127 -13.25 3.13 15.52
N LEU A 128 -12.52 2.36 14.72
CA LEU A 128 -12.96 1.05 14.26
C LEU A 128 -12.49 0.00 15.30
N PRO A 129 -13.38 -0.76 15.95
CA PRO A 129 -12.97 -1.79 16.91
C PRO A 129 -12.70 -3.14 16.23
N GLU A 130 -12.01 -4.06 16.91
CA GLU A 130 -11.63 -5.38 16.38
C GLU A 130 -12.84 -6.30 16.16
N GLU A 131 -13.95 -6.06 16.85
CA GLU A 131 -15.18 -6.81 16.70
C GLU A 131 -15.80 -6.65 15.30
N LEU A 132 -15.46 -5.59 14.56
CA LEU A 132 -15.89 -5.44 13.16
C LEU A 132 -15.42 -6.58 12.26
N GLY A 133 -14.31 -7.25 12.59
CA GLY A 133 -13.86 -8.44 11.86
C GLY A 133 -14.80 -9.64 11.96
N LEU A 134 -15.81 -9.60 12.84
CA LEU A 134 -16.86 -10.61 12.92
C LEU A 134 -17.84 -10.57 11.73
N LEU A 135 -17.86 -9.48 10.95
CA LEU A 135 -18.74 -9.27 9.80
C LEU A 135 -18.25 -10.02 8.55
N ASN A 136 -18.02 -11.33 8.67
CA ASN A 136 -17.33 -12.15 7.66
C ASN A 136 -17.95 -12.14 6.25
N ASP A 137 -19.25 -11.85 6.15
CA ASP A 137 -20.00 -11.85 4.89
C ASP A 137 -20.07 -10.49 4.20
N ILE A 138 -19.53 -9.44 4.83
CA ILE A 138 -19.58 -8.10 4.26
C ILE A 138 -18.76 -8.03 2.97
N ALA A 139 -19.34 -7.44 1.94
CA ALA A 139 -18.72 -7.18 0.64
C ALA A 139 -18.32 -5.71 0.47
N LEU A 140 -19.04 -4.79 1.12
CA LEU A 140 -18.85 -3.34 0.98
C LEU A 140 -18.69 -2.70 2.36
N PHE A 141 -17.63 -1.93 2.57
CA PHE A 141 -17.46 -1.13 3.78
C PHE A 141 -17.09 0.30 3.37
N HIS A 142 -18.06 1.20 3.43
CA HIS A 142 -17.95 2.59 3.02
C HIS A 142 -18.19 3.53 4.21
N VAL A 143 -17.18 4.33 4.54
CA VAL A 143 -17.24 5.31 5.63
C VAL A 143 -16.61 6.65 5.21
N ASN A 144 -16.71 7.00 3.92
CA ASN A 144 -16.22 8.26 3.37
C ASN A 144 -16.74 9.47 4.17
N SER A 145 -15.92 10.51 4.33
CA SER A 145 -16.33 11.79 4.95
C SER A 145 -16.89 11.60 6.36
N ASN A 146 -16.09 10.94 7.19
CA ASN A 146 -16.31 10.82 8.63
C ASN A 146 -15.06 11.33 9.38
N ARG A 147 -15.06 11.16 10.70
CA ARG A 147 -13.96 11.55 11.59
C ARG A 147 -13.40 10.32 12.33
N PHE A 148 -13.49 9.13 11.73
CA PHE A 148 -12.89 7.93 12.32
C PHE A 148 -11.37 8.08 12.39
N CYS A 149 -10.78 7.69 13.52
CA CYS A 149 -9.36 7.82 13.79
C CYS A 149 -8.74 6.52 14.31
N GLY A 150 -7.42 6.53 14.53
CA GLY A 150 -6.65 5.35 14.91
C GLY A 150 -6.13 4.57 13.69
N GLU A 151 -5.81 3.29 13.91
CA GLU A 151 -5.38 2.35 12.88
C GLU A 151 -6.55 1.49 12.40
N ILE A 152 -6.40 0.83 11.23
CA ILE A 152 -7.38 -0.14 10.75
C ILE A 152 -7.21 -1.45 11.53
N PRO A 153 -8.28 -2.04 12.11
CA PRO A 153 -8.21 -3.25 12.93
C PRO A 153 -7.60 -4.44 12.20
N TRP A 154 -6.78 -5.22 12.90
CA TRP A 154 -6.11 -6.38 12.28
C TRP A 154 -7.09 -7.52 11.93
N SER A 155 -8.21 -7.59 12.64
CA SER A 155 -9.33 -8.51 12.38
C SER A 155 -9.98 -8.31 11.01
N PHE A 156 -9.76 -7.21 10.29
CA PHE A 156 -10.28 -7.02 8.93
C PHE A 156 -9.79 -8.11 7.95
N LYS A 157 -8.69 -8.82 8.28
CA LYS A 157 -8.24 -10.00 7.54
C LYS A 157 -9.30 -11.13 7.49
N GLU A 158 -10.22 -11.17 8.45
CA GLU A 158 -11.29 -12.19 8.54
C GLU A 158 -12.47 -11.87 7.60
N LEU A 159 -12.54 -10.65 7.05
CA LEU A 159 -13.58 -10.20 6.11
C LEU A 159 -13.37 -10.83 4.73
N LYS A 160 -13.66 -12.13 4.65
CA LYS A 160 -13.34 -12.98 3.50
C LYS A 160 -14.10 -12.58 2.24
N ARG A 161 -15.23 -11.90 2.38
CA ARG A 161 -16.06 -11.46 1.25
C ARG A 161 -15.85 -9.99 0.86
N LEU A 162 -15.06 -9.24 1.64
CA LEU A 162 -14.88 -7.81 1.40
C LEU A 162 -14.25 -7.58 0.04
N PHE A 163 -14.96 -6.80 -0.77
CA PHE A 163 -14.67 -6.50 -2.15
C PHE A 163 -14.28 -5.02 -2.32
N GLU A 164 -15.00 -4.12 -1.64
CA GLU A 164 -14.70 -2.68 -1.62
C GLU A 164 -14.51 -2.17 -0.20
N LEU A 165 -13.40 -1.49 0.01
CA LEU A 165 -13.08 -0.81 1.26
C LEU A 165 -12.83 0.67 0.95
N ASP A 166 -13.77 1.51 1.37
CA ASP A 166 -13.67 2.97 1.27
C ASP A 166 -13.60 3.58 2.68
N LEU A 167 -12.40 4.05 3.02
CA LEU A 167 -12.07 4.72 4.27
C LEU A 167 -11.69 6.19 4.03
N SER A 168 -12.03 6.73 2.87
CA SER A 168 -11.56 8.02 2.43
C SER A 168 -12.08 9.18 3.28
N ASN A 169 -11.33 10.30 3.30
CA ASN A 169 -11.71 11.51 4.04
C ASN A 169 -12.07 11.23 5.51
N ASN A 170 -11.08 10.71 6.24
CA ASN A 170 -11.16 10.38 7.67
C ASN A 170 -9.89 10.89 8.38
N ARG A 171 -9.68 10.46 9.63
CA ARG A 171 -8.51 10.79 10.46
C ARG A 171 -7.67 9.55 10.79
N PHE A 172 -7.70 8.53 9.93
CA PHE A 172 -6.86 7.33 10.13
C PHE A 172 -5.39 7.71 10.00
N SER A 173 -4.56 7.19 10.91
CA SER A 173 -3.14 7.57 11.02
C SER A 173 -2.28 6.33 11.27
N GLY A 174 -0.97 6.52 11.31
CA GLY A 174 0.01 5.43 11.45
C GLY A 174 0.56 4.99 10.09
N LYS A 175 1.21 3.83 10.07
CA LYS A 175 1.82 3.30 8.85
C LYS A 175 0.77 2.78 7.87
N PHE A 176 1.21 2.44 6.66
CA PHE A 176 0.37 1.71 5.70
C PHE A 176 -0.33 0.50 6.37
N PRO A 177 -1.65 0.32 6.19
CA PRO A 177 -2.41 -0.71 6.88
C PRO A 177 -2.18 -2.09 6.25
N TYR A 178 -1.18 -2.84 6.72
CA TYR A 178 -0.82 -4.16 6.18
C TYR A 178 -1.98 -5.18 6.18
N VAL A 179 -3.01 -4.98 7.02
CA VAL A 179 -4.20 -5.84 7.04
C VAL A 179 -4.91 -5.89 5.69
N VAL A 180 -4.93 -4.81 4.91
CA VAL A 180 -5.62 -4.76 3.61
C VAL A 180 -5.02 -5.73 2.59
N LEU A 181 -3.73 -6.08 2.76
CA LEU A 181 -3.04 -7.08 1.95
C LEU A 181 -3.51 -8.51 2.25
N ARG A 182 -4.07 -8.73 3.44
CA ARG A 182 -4.55 -10.04 3.91
C ARG A 182 -6.02 -10.28 3.62
N ILE A 183 -6.77 -9.24 3.23
CA ILE A 183 -8.16 -9.37 2.82
C ILE A 183 -8.20 -10.07 1.45
N PRO A 184 -8.75 -11.28 1.33
CA PRO A 184 -8.51 -12.13 0.17
C PRO A 184 -9.12 -11.59 -1.12
N ASN A 185 -10.38 -11.13 -1.06
CA ASN A 185 -11.17 -10.76 -2.24
C ASN A 185 -11.24 -9.25 -2.52
N LEU A 186 -10.48 -8.44 -1.77
CA LEU A 186 -10.46 -6.99 -1.94
C LEU A 186 -10.02 -6.60 -3.36
N LYS A 187 -10.80 -5.74 -4.01
CA LYS A 187 -10.57 -5.19 -5.36
C LYS A 187 -10.49 -3.68 -5.39
N PHE A 188 -11.31 -3.00 -4.59
CA PHE A 188 -11.32 -1.55 -4.50
C PHE A 188 -10.78 -1.13 -3.14
N LEU A 189 -9.68 -0.38 -3.13
CA LEU A 189 -9.09 0.18 -1.92
C LEU A 189 -9.03 1.69 -2.05
N ASP A 190 -9.81 2.37 -1.22
CA ASP A 190 -9.74 3.82 -1.07
C ASP A 190 -9.40 4.22 0.37
N ILE A 191 -8.19 4.80 0.51
CA ILE A 191 -7.68 5.37 1.77
C ILE A 191 -7.27 6.84 1.60
N ARG A 192 -7.77 7.52 0.57
CA ARG A 192 -7.41 8.92 0.28
C ARG A 192 -7.86 9.88 1.39
N PHE A 193 -7.23 11.06 1.46
CA PHE A 193 -7.53 12.08 2.48
C PHE A 193 -7.51 11.52 3.91
N ASN A 194 -6.38 10.93 4.29
CA ASN A 194 -6.11 10.42 5.62
C ASN A 194 -4.70 10.89 6.07
N GLU A 195 -4.24 10.33 7.17
CA GLU A 195 -2.99 10.68 7.82
C GLU A 195 -1.97 9.52 7.80
N PHE A 196 -2.10 8.57 6.87
CA PHE A 196 -1.18 7.45 6.74
C PHE A 196 0.22 7.91 6.32
N GLU A 197 1.26 7.29 6.87
CA GLU A 197 2.64 7.69 6.66
C GLU A 197 3.61 6.53 6.39
N GLY A 198 4.85 6.88 6.07
CA GLY A 198 5.92 5.92 5.84
C GLY A 198 5.84 5.27 4.45
N LYS A 199 6.36 4.03 4.36
CA LYS A 199 6.51 3.32 3.09
C LYS A 199 5.28 2.49 2.73
N VAL A 200 4.99 2.43 1.43
CA VAL A 200 4.00 1.50 0.87
C VAL A 200 4.71 0.16 0.54
N PRO A 201 4.20 -0.99 1.01
CA PRO A 201 4.82 -2.28 0.75
C PRO A 201 4.65 -2.70 -0.72
N LYS A 202 5.70 -3.26 -1.31
CA LYS A 202 5.69 -3.83 -2.68
C LYS A 202 4.54 -4.83 -2.90
N ALA A 203 4.17 -5.59 -1.87
CA ALA A 203 3.09 -6.56 -1.91
C ALA A 203 1.71 -5.95 -2.26
N LEU A 204 1.54 -4.63 -2.12
CA LEU A 204 0.33 -3.95 -2.60
C LEU A 204 0.14 -4.16 -4.10
N PHE A 205 1.21 -4.02 -4.88
CA PHE A 205 1.17 -4.12 -6.35
C PHE A 205 1.17 -5.57 -6.85
N GLU A 206 1.42 -6.55 -5.97
CA GLU A 206 1.20 -7.98 -6.26
C GLU A 206 -0.25 -8.40 -6.00
N LYS A 207 -0.96 -7.63 -5.17
CA LYS A 207 -2.35 -7.92 -4.86
C LYS A 207 -3.20 -7.53 -6.07
N LYS A 208 -4.14 -8.39 -6.42
CA LYS A 208 -5.03 -8.21 -7.59
C LYS A 208 -6.12 -7.16 -7.33
N LEU A 209 -5.73 -5.93 -7.02
CA LEU A 209 -6.63 -4.77 -6.90
C LEU A 209 -6.98 -4.24 -8.28
N ASP A 210 -8.18 -3.71 -8.42
CA ASP A 210 -8.67 -3.02 -9.62
C ASP A 210 -8.47 -1.50 -9.49
N ALA A 211 -8.75 -0.93 -8.31
CA ALA A 211 -8.58 0.49 -8.07
C ALA A 211 -7.82 0.76 -6.76
N ILE A 212 -6.86 1.69 -6.83
CA ILE A 212 -5.98 2.07 -5.71
C ILE A 212 -6.00 3.59 -5.56
N PHE A 213 -6.65 4.08 -4.50
CA PHE A 213 -6.66 5.50 -4.14
C PHE A 213 -5.93 5.71 -2.81
N MET A 214 -4.81 6.42 -2.87
CA MET A 214 -3.97 6.73 -1.70
C MET A 214 -3.58 8.21 -1.64
N ASN A 215 -4.20 9.06 -2.45
CA ASN A 215 -3.86 10.48 -2.52
C ASN A 215 -4.16 11.23 -1.22
N ASN A 216 -3.47 12.35 -1.02
CA ASN A 216 -3.66 13.22 0.15
C ASN A 216 -3.41 12.47 1.47
N ASN A 217 -2.23 11.85 1.56
CA ASN A 217 -1.69 11.21 2.76
C ASN A 217 -0.27 11.75 3.03
N ARG A 218 0.48 11.10 3.93
CA ARG A 218 1.87 11.44 4.27
C ARG A 218 2.84 10.32 3.85
N PHE A 219 2.50 9.53 2.83
CA PHE A 219 3.39 8.46 2.34
C PHE A 219 4.68 9.05 1.78
N ALA A 220 5.80 8.41 2.08
CA ALA A 220 7.13 8.79 1.63
C ALA A 220 7.91 7.54 1.23
N PHE A 221 8.05 7.32 -0.08
CA PHE A 221 8.61 6.09 -0.64
C PHE A 221 8.99 6.26 -2.11
N GLU A 222 9.90 5.44 -2.60
CA GLU A 222 10.17 5.30 -4.04
C GLU A 222 9.18 4.33 -4.66
N LEU A 223 8.55 4.70 -5.77
CA LEU A 223 7.67 3.77 -6.48
C LEU A 223 8.46 2.51 -6.88
N PRO A 224 8.00 1.30 -6.53
CA PRO A 224 8.79 0.10 -6.72
C PRO A 224 8.63 -0.43 -8.15
N GLU A 225 9.67 -1.07 -8.69
CA GLU A 225 9.63 -1.70 -10.03
C GLU A 225 8.62 -2.85 -10.18
N ASN A 226 7.92 -3.26 -9.12
CA ASN A 226 6.83 -4.22 -9.25
C ASN A 226 5.45 -3.56 -9.36
N ILE A 227 5.38 -2.22 -9.48
CA ILE A 227 4.12 -1.51 -9.78
C ILE A 227 3.48 -2.04 -11.07
N GLY A 228 4.31 -2.41 -12.05
CA GLY A 228 3.88 -3.01 -13.32
C GLY A 228 3.17 -4.36 -13.20
N ASN A 229 3.29 -5.05 -12.06
CA ASN A 229 2.61 -6.33 -11.82
C ASN A 229 1.14 -6.13 -11.42
N SER A 230 0.77 -4.91 -11.03
CA SER A 230 -0.57 -4.59 -10.59
C SER A 230 -1.55 -4.71 -11.75
N PRO A 231 -2.69 -5.43 -11.61
CA PRO A 231 -3.72 -5.45 -12.62
C PRO A 231 -4.68 -4.26 -12.50
N ALA A 232 -4.33 -3.23 -11.73
CA ALA A 232 -5.19 -2.08 -11.48
C ALA A 232 -5.50 -1.33 -12.78
N SER A 233 -6.76 -0.91 -12.90
CA SER A 233 -7.25 0.00 -13.92
C SER A 233 -7.08 1.46 -13.53
N VAL A 234 -7.09 1.77 -12.23
CA VAL A 234 -6.94 3.14 -11.71
C VAL A 234 -5.93 3.19 -10.56
N ILE A 235 -4.94 4.08 -10.67
CA ILE A 235 -3.96 4.35 -9.61
C ILE A 235 -3.86 5.86 -9.36
N VAL A 236 -4.25 6.30 -8.16
CA VAL A 236 -4.20 7.71 -7.74
C VAL A 236 -3.35 7.85 -6.48
N LEU A 237 -2.13 8.38 -6.65
CA LEU A 237 -1.10 8.53 -5.61
C LEU A 237 -0.76 10.01 -5.32
N ALA A 238 -1.55 10.93 -5.87
CA ALA A 238 -1.29 12.36 -5.80
C ALA A 238 -1.16 12.92 -4.38
N ASN A 239 -0.54 14.08 -4.22
CA ASN A 239 -0.44 14.81 -2.94
C ASN A 239 0.14 13.94 -1.82
N ASN A 240 1.33 13.39 -2.05
CA ASN A 240 2.11 12.62 -1.08
C ASN A 240 3.57 13.09 -1.15
N ARG A 241 4.51 12.29 -0.63
CA ARG A 241 5.96 12.52 -0.72
C ARG A 241 6.63 11.36 -1.44
N PHE A 242 5.99 10.79 -2.47
CA PHE A 242 6.65 9.80 -3.32
C PHE A 242 7.84 10.47 -4.02
N HIS A 243 8.98 9.79 -4.06
CA HIS A 243 10.21 10.35 -4.61
C HIS A 243 10.97 9.30 -5.43
N GLY A 244 12.16 9.66 -5.94
CA GLY A 244 12.91 8.78 -6.82
C GLY A 244 12.26 8.69 -8.20
N CYS A 245 12.36 7.54 -8.86
CA CYS A 245 12.03 7.44 -10.27
C CYS A 245 10.63 6.93 -10.57
N LEU A 246 10.12 7.32 -11.74
CA LEU A 246 8.97 6.70 -12.37
C LEU A 246 9.39 5.32 -12.94
N PRO A 247 8.83 4.19 -12.45
CA PRO A 247 9.31 2.86 -12.81
C PRO A 247 9.02 2.47 -14.27
N ARG A 248 10.00 1.87 -14.96
CA ARG A 248 9.81 1.37 -16.34
C ARG A 248 8.74 0.29 -16.43
N SER A 249 8.64 -0.52 -15.38
CA SER A 249 7.64 -1.57 -15.24
C SER A 249 6.19 -1.10 -15.42
N MET A 250 5.88 0.19 -15.24
CA MET A 250 4.54 0.72 -15.51
C MET A 250 4.03 0.39 -16.92
N GLY A 251 4.92 0.34 -17.93
CA GLY A 251 4.53 -0.08 -19.29
C GLY A 251 3.97 -1.50 -19.38
N SER A 252 4.24 -2.36 -18.40
CA SER A 252 3.69 -3.72 -18.30
C SER A 252 2.19 -3.74 -17.97
N MET A 253 1.64 -2.62 -17.51
CA MET A 253 0.21 -2.48 -17.22
C MET A 253 -0.63 -2.13 -18.47
N SER A 254 -0.06 -2.25 -19.67
CA SER A 254 -0.68 -1.92 -20.95
C SER A 254 -2.05 -2.57 -21.21
N GLY A 255 -2.29 -3.74 -20.61
CA GLY A 255 -3.57 -4.47 -20.73
C GLY A 255 -4.62 -4.11 -19.69
N THR A 256 -4.29 -3.30 -18.68
CA THR A 256 -5.19 -3.06 -17.53
C THR A 256 -5.37 -1.60 -17.17
N LEU A 257 -4.31 -0.78 -17.21
CA LEU A 257 -4.32 0.59 -16.69
C LEU A 257 -5.07 1.54 -17.65
N ASN A 258 -6.00 2.31 -17.09
CA ASN A 258 -6.77 3.34 -17.76
C ASN A 258 -6.44 4.74 -17.21
N GLU A 259 -6.24 4.87 -15.90
CA GLU A 259 -5.98 6.17 -15.28
C GLU A 259 -4.83 6.12 -14.29
N VAL A 260 -3.91 7.07 -14.41
CA VAL A 260 -2.79 7.22 -13.49
C VAL A 260 -2.56 8.69 -13.13
N VAL A 261 -2.61 8.96 -11.83
CA VAL A 261 -2.47 10.31 -11.27
C VAL A 261 -1.43 10.29 -10.17
N LEU A 262 -0.27 10.88 -10.46
CA LEU A 262 0.92 10.94 -9.60
C LEU A 262 1.29 12.38 -9.23
N SER A 263 0.37 13.33 -9.42
CA SER A 263 0.62 14.76 -9.24
C SER A 263 0.96 15.17 -7.82
N ASN A 264 1.72 16.26 -7.68
CA ASN A 264 2.14 16.82 -6.40
C ASN A 264 2.91 15.79 -5.54
N ASN A 265 4.01 15.30 -6.09
CA ASN A 265 4.98 14.43 -5.42
C ASN A 265 6.40 14.99 -5.67
N GLY A 266 7.43 14.23 -5.28
CA GLY A 266 8.85 14.55 -5.51
C GLY A 266 9.51 13.58 -6.49
N LEU A 267 8.78 13.11 -7.52
CA LEU A 267 9.34 12.18 -8.51
C LEU A 267 10.41 12.89 -9.34
N HIS A 268 11.63 12.39 -9.27
CA HIS A 268 12.83 12.96 -9.90
C HIS A 268 13.41 11.94 -10.88
N SER A 269 12.98 12.00 -12.14
CA SER A 269 13.44 11.11 -13.21
C SER A 269 13.09 11.66 -14.59
N CYS A 270 13.67 11.08 -15.63
CA CYS A 270 13.08 11.20 -16.97
C CYS A 270 11.87 10.29 -17.13
N LEU A 271 10.96 10.63 -18.05
CA LEU A 271 9.85 9.76 -18.42
C LEU A 271 10.39 8.53 -19.18
N PRO A 272 10.12 7.29 -18.73
CA PRO A 272 10.54 6.09 -19.43
C PRO A 272 9.77 5.85 -20.73
N GLU A 273 10.46 5.37 -21.76
CA GLU A 273 9.90 5.03 -23.08
C GLU A 273 8.79 3.96 -23.00
N GLU A 274 8.87 3.08 -21.99
CA GLU A 274 7.91 2.02 -21.76
C GLU A 274 6.49 2.52 -21.52
N ILE A 275 6.32 3.78 -21.07
CA ILE A 275 5.01 4.42 -20.89
C ILE A 275 4.21 4.41 -22.19
N GLY A 276 4.85 4.56 -23.34
CA GLY A 276 4.17 4.51 -24.64
C GLY A 276 3.50 3.16 -24.96
N SER A 277 3.67 2.14 -24.11
CA SER A 277 2.95 0.87 -24.22
C SER A 277 1.53 0.94 -23.65
N LEU A 278 1.20 1.98 -22.86
CA LEU A 278 -0.06 2.14 -22.13
C LEU A 278 -1.21 2.63 -23.02
N LYS A 279 -1.51 1.88 -24.09
CA LYS A 279 -2.47 2.30 -25.13
C LYS A 279 -3.88 2.61 -24.62
N ASN A 280 -4.30 1.98 -23.53
CA ASN A 280 -5.64 2.14 -22.95
C ASN A 280 -5.75 3.33 -21.97
N VAL A 281 -4.64 4.00 -21.65
CA VAL A 281 -4.67 5.10 -20.68
C VAL A 281 -5.37 6.31 -21.27
N THR A 282 -6.40 6.79 -20.55
CA THR A 282 -7.16 8.00 -20.84
C THR A 282 -6.66 9.20 -20.04
N VAL A 283 -6.22 8.98 -18.80
CA VAL A 283 -5.69 10.04 -17.91
C VAL A 283 -4.26 9.72 -17.49
N PHE A 284 -3.34 10.62 -17.82
CA PHE A 284 -1.96 10.58 -17.34
C PHE A 284 -1.59 11.93 -16.72
N ASP A 285 -1.52 12.00 -15.40
CA ASP A 285 -1.17 13.21 -14.65
C ASP A 285 0.08 12.99 -13.80
N VAL A 286 1.16 13.72 -14.14
CA VAL A 286 2.42 13.78 -13.38
C VAL A 286 2.78 15.22 -13.01
N LYS A 287 1.79 16.10 -12.96
CA LYS A 287 1.94 17.51 -12.60
C LYS A 287 2.69 17.72 -11.29
N ASN A 288 3.46 18.78 -11.21
CA ASN A 288 4.12 19.23 -9.98
C ASN A 288 4.97 18.11 -9.36
N ASN A 289 5.95 17.69 -10.14
CA ASN A 289 7.01 16.76 -9.77
C ASN A 289 8.35 17.38 -10.17
N GLU A 290 9.42 16.59 -10.07
CA GLU A 290 10.78 16.99 -10.44
C GLU A 290 11.25 16.27 -11.72
N LEU A 291 10.33 16.01 -12.66
CA LEU A 291 10.67 15.28 -13.89
C LEU A 291 11.57 16.13 -14.79
N ILE A 292 12.63 15.53 -15.33
CA ILE A 292 13.63 16.18 -16.19
C ILE A 292 13.74 15.47 -17.53
N GLY A 293 14.55 16.02 -18.44
CA GLY A 293 14.82 15.43 -19.74
C GLY A 293 13.77 15.81 -20.79
N GLU A 294 13.76 15.08 -21.90
CA GLU A 294 12.82 15.30 -23.00
C GLU A 294 11.57 14.42 -22.85
N LEU A 295 10.48 14.82 -23.51
CA LEU A 295 9.29 13.99 -23.62
C LEU A 295 9.55 12.88 -24.65
N PRO A 296 9.51 11.58 -24.30
CA PRO A 296 9.83 10.52 -25.25
C PRO A 296 8.83 10.43 -26.41
N GLU A 297 9.30 10.12 -27.61
CA GLU A 297 8.47 10.02 -28.82
C GLU A 297 7.38 8.93 -28.68
N SER A 298 7.66 7.91 -27.87
CA SER A 298 6.72 6.82 -27.57
C SER A 298 5.41 7.27 -26.94
N ILE A 299 5.34 8.46 -26.32
CA ILE A 299 4.09 9.04 -25.80
C ILE A 299 3.06 9.24 -26.92
N GLY A 300 3.49 9.46 -28.16
CA GLY A 300 2.60 9.51 -29.33
C GLY A 300 1.91 8.17 -29.67
N LYS A 301 2.12 7.11 -28.88
CA LYS A 301 1.45 5.80 -29.01
C LYS A 301 0.30 5.61 -28.00
N LEU A 302 0.03 6.57 -27.12
CA LEU A 302 -1.06 6.52 -26.15
C LEU A 302 -2.40 6.82 -26.83
N GLU A 303 -2.87 5.87 -27.63
CA GLU A 303 -4.01 6.04 -28.55
C GLU A 303 -5.32 6.45 -27.85
N SER A 304 -5.54 6.04 -26.60
CA SER A 304 -6.74 6.40 -25.82
C SER A 304 -6.57 7.64 -24.94
N LEU A 305 -5.45 8.35 -24.99
CA LEU A 305 -5.18 9.46 -24.06
C LEU A 305 -6.10 10.65 -24.32
N GLU A 306 -6.80 11.09 -23.28
CA GLU A 306 -7.74 12.21 -23.30
C GLU A 306 -7.21 13.41 -22.51
N HIS A 307 -6.58 13.13 -21.36
CA HIS A 307 -6.07 14.14 -20.43
C HIS A 307 -4.60 13.86 -20.10
N PHE A 308 -3.73 14.81 -20.47
CA PHE A 308 -2.30 14.71 -20.22
C PHE A 308 -1.77 15.95 -19.51
N ASP A 309 -1.36 15.80 -18.24
CA ASP A 309 -0.81 16.92 -17.45
C ASP A 309 0.64 16.63 -17.04
N LEU A 310 1.55 17.39 -17.65
CA LEU A 310 2.98 17.42 -17.40
C LEU A 310 3.41 18.71 -16.69
N SER A 311 2.47 19.55 -16.28
CA SER A 311 2.75 20.91 -15.83
C SER A 311 3.62 20.94 -14.57
N HIS A 312 4.35 22.05 -14.38
CA HIS A 312 5.18 22.25 -13.18
C HIS A 312 6.23 21.14 -12.98
N ASN A 313 6.99 20.85 -14.03
CA ASN A 313 8.15 19.96 -13.99
C ASN A 313 9.39 20.71 -14.52
N MET A 314 10.47 19.98 -14.79
CA MET A 314 11.70 20.47 -15.36
C MET A 314 11.96 19.83 -16.75
N LEU A 315 10.89 19.51 -17.48
CA LEU A 315 10.98 18.90 -18.81
C LEU A 315 11.50 19.92 -19.83
N SER A 316 12.17 19.43 -20.86
CA SER A 316 12.92 20.21 -21.84
C SER A 316 12.82 19.61 -23.24
N GLY A 317 13.53 20.19 -24.21
CA GLY A 317 13.49 19.75 -25.60
C GLY A 317 12.23 20.25 -26.32
N THR A 318 11.77 19.48 -27.31
CA THR A 318 10.66 19.84 -28.19
C THR A 318 9.49 18.87 -27.97
N VAL A 319 8.27 19.39 -27.89
CA VAL A 319 7.06 18.54 -27.89
C VAL A 319 6.93 17.86 -29.26
N HIS A 320 6.67 16.56 -29.31
CA HIS A 320 6.56 15.84 -30.59
C HIS A 320 5.18 16.02 -31.24
N GLU A 321 5.14 16.15 -32.58
CA GLU A 321 3.90 16.31 -33.37
C GLU A 321 2.87 15.21 -33.13
N ARG A 322 3.34 13.97 -32.98
CA ARG A 322 2.47 12.81 -32.70
C ARG A 322 1.74 12.93 -31.36
N VAL A 323 2.30 13.59 -30.36
CA VAL A 323 1.63 13.78 -29.06
C VAL A 323 0.43 14.70 -29.22
N CYS A 324 0.61 15.82 -29.92
CA CYS A 324 -0.47 16.78 -30.15
C CYS A 324 -1.49 16.33 -31.22
N SER A 325 -1.19 15.26 -31.95
CA SER A 325 -2.09 14.68 -32.96
C SER A 325 -2.73 13.36 -32.49
N LEU A 326 -2.67 13.07 -31.18
CA LEU A 326 -3.34 11.90 -30.61
C LEU A 326 -4.85 12.00 -30.82
N PRO A 327 -5.51 10.90 -31.23
CA PRO A 327 -6.87 10.96 -31.77
C PRO A 327 -7.93 11.35 -30.74
N ASN A 328 -7.68 11.10 -29.45
CA ASN A 328 -8.62 11.34 -28.35
C ASN A 328 -8.18 12.47 -27.42
N LEU A 329 -7.04 13.12 -27.67
CA LEU A 329 -6.46 14.08 -26.73
C LEU A 329 -7.29 15.38 -26.70
N MET A 330 -7.88 15.67 -25.54
CA MET A 330 -8.73 16.85 -25.33
C MET A 330 -8.00 17.93 -24.56
N ASN A 331 -7.31 17.56 -23.48
CA ASN A 331 -6.56 18.49 -22.63
C ASN A 331 -5.09 18.10 -22.55
N PHE A 332 -4.22 19.02 -22.95
CA PHE A 332 -2.78 18.87 -22.81
C PHE A 332 -2.15 20.06 -22.08
N SER A 333 -1.78 19.85 -20.82
CA SER A 333 -1.14 20.86 -19.98
C SER A 333 0.35 20.57 -19.82
N PHE A 334 1.21 21.45 -20.33
CA PHE A 334 2.67 21.32 -20.24
C PHE A 334 3.35 22.64 -19.83
N ASN A 335 2.58 23.56 -19.25
CA ASN A 335 3.05 24.84 -18.72
C ASN A 335 4.01 24.67 -17.53
N ASN A 336 4.78 25.72 -17.25
CA ASN A 336 5.81 25.73 -16.20
C ASN A 336 6.92 24.68 -16.40
N ASN A 337 7.30 24.37 -17.65
CA ASN A 337 8.46 23.53 -17.99
C ASN A 337 9.56 24.38 -18.68
N PHE A 338 10.51 23.74 -19.36
CA PHE A 338 11.60 24.36 -20.12
C PHE A 338 11.63 23.89 -21.59
N PHE A 339 10.46 23.56 -22.16
CA PHE A 339 10.36 23.21 -23.58
C PHE A 339 10.77 24.40 -24.45
N THR A 340 11.52 24.12 -25.51
CA THR A 340 12.07 25.12 -26.44
C THR A 340 11.33 25.14 -27.78
N GLY A 341 10.60 24.08 -28.12
CA GLY A 341 9.80 24.01 -29.34
C GLY A 341 8.51 23.20 -29.16
N MET A 342 7.50 23.56 -29.95
CA MET A 342 6.25 22.81 -30.08
C MET A 342 5.76 22.86 -31.54
N PRO A 343 5.08 21.81 -32.01
CA PRO A 343 4.54 21.71 -33.36
C PRO A 343 3.23 22.49 -33.48
N GLN A 344 2.89 22.87 -34.71
CA GLN A 344 1.65 23.59 -35.01
C GLN A 344 0.40 22.80 -34.56
N ALA A 345 0.45 21.47 -34.64
CA ALA A 345 -0.65 20.58 -34.23
C ALA A 345 -1.11 20.81 -32.78
N CYS A 346 -0.25 21.28 -31.87
CA CYS A 346 -0.67 21.57 -30.50
C CYS A 346 -1.61 22.77 -30.40
N LEU A 347 -1.59 23.68 -31.39
CA LEU A 347 -2.49 24.83 -31.46
C LEU A 347 -3.90 24.45 -31.93
N ASP A 348 -4.06 23.24 -32.49
CA ASP A 348 -5.33 22.70 -32.94
C ASP A 348 -6.06 21.90 -31.83
N LEU A 349 -5.42 21.72 -30.66
CA LEU A 349 -6.02 21.06 -29.49
C LEU A 349 -7.13 21.92 -28.88
N GLU A 350 -8.18 21.26 -28.38
CA GLU A 350 -9.33 21.92 -27.76
C GLU A 350 -8.92 22.72 -26.51
N GLU A 351 -8.14 22.11 -25.62
CA GLU A 351 -7.57 22.76 -24.45
C GLU A 351 -6.08 22.44 -24.30
N PHE A 352 -5.25 23.48 -24.22
CA PHE A 352 -3.84 23.33 -23.88
C PHE A 352 -3.29 24.54 -23.10
N ASP A 353 -2.27 24.31 -22.27
CA ASP A 353 -1.55 25.37 -21.56
C ASP A 353 -0.04 25.21 -21.76
N ASP A 354 0.56 26.17 -22.45
CA ASP A 354 1.97 26.21 -22.83
C ASP A 354 2.76 27.32 -22.10
N ARG A 355 2.13 28.03 -21.17
CA ARG A 355 2.72 29.20 -20.50
C ARG A 355 3.96 28.84 -19.70
N LYS A 356 4.84 29.81 -19.48
CA LYS A 356 6.06 29.65 -18.68
C LYS A 356 6.93 28.47 -19.15
N ASN A 357 7.10 28.35 -20.46
CA ASN A 357 8.13 27.53 -21.11
C ASN A 357 9.25 28.43 -21.67
N CYS A 358 10.07 27.89 -22.57
CA CYS A 358 11.19 28.56 -23.21
C CYS A 358 10.98 28.69 -24.74
N PHE A 359 9.74 28.87 -25.18
CA PHE A 359 9.41 29.08 -26.59
C PHE A 359 9.80 30.48 -27.05
N ASP A 360 10.43 30.56 -28.23
CA ASP A 360 10.65 31.83 -28.90
C ASP A 360 9.32 32.36 -29.48
N ASN A 361 9.09 33.67 -29.37
CA ASN A 361 7.94 34.37 -29.96
C ASN A 361 6.55 33.87 -29.50
N ARG A 362 6.44 33.30 -28.29
CA ARG A 362 5.15 33.00 -27.63
C ARG A 362 4.94 33.94 -26.43
N ASP A 363 3.68 34.19 -26.10
CA ASP A 363 3.33 35.02 -24.95
C ASP A 363 3.48 34.26 -23.62
N LEU A 364 3.64 35.01 -22.53
CA LEU A 364 3.66 34.49 -21.15
C LEU A 364 4.74 33.41 -20.88
N GLN A 365 5.86 33.48 -21.59
CA GLN A 365 6.99 32.57 -21.45
C GLN A 365 7.96 32.97 -20.33
N ARG A 366 8.86 32.05 -19.95
CA ARG A 366 9.92 32.33 -18.97
C ARG A 366 10.85 33.42 -19.49
N SER A 367 11.57 34.05 -18.58
CA SER A 367 12.59 35.02 -19.00
C SER A 367 13.73 34.31 -19.74
N ARG A 368 14.33 35.00 -20.71
CA ARG A 368 15.50 34.50 -21.45
C ARG A 368 16.65 34.09 -20.52
N LEU A 369 16.82 34.77 -19.39
CA LEU A 369 17.82 34.42 -18.38
C LEU A 369 17.51 33.08 -17.72
N GLN A 370 16.27 32.82 -17.32
CA GLN A 370 15.86 31.53 -16.74
C GLN A 370 16.10 30.38 -17.71
N CYS A 371 15.72 30.54 -18.98
CA CYS A 371 15.93 29.52 -20.01
C CYS A 371 17.42 29.26 -20.27
N LYS A 372 18.24 30.31 -20.39
CA LYS A 372 19.70 30.16 -20.54
C LYS A 372 20.32 29.44 -19.35
N MET A 373 19.98 29.84 -18.12
CA MET A 373 20.52 29.23 -16.91
C MET A 373 20.19 27.74 -16.82
N PHE A 374 18.98 27.33 -17.21
CA PHE A 374 18.60 25.93 -17.27
C PHE A 374 19.40 25.17 -18.34
N SER A 375 19.49 25.72 -19.56
CA SER A 375 20.20 25.08 -20.69
C SER A 375 21.71 24.90 -20.49
N CYS A 376 22.33 25.68 -19.60
CA CYS A 376 23.76 25.56 -19.29
C CYS A 376 24.10 24.30 -18.48
N VAL A 377 23.10 23.64 -17.88
CA VAL A 377 23.29 22.40 -17.12
C VAL A 377 22.99 21.21 -18.04
N PRO A 378 23.97 20.35 -18.36
CA PRO A 378 23.71 19.18 -19.18
C PRO A 378 22.80 18.21 -18.42
N LEU A 379 21.63 17.92 -19.00
CA LEU A 379 20.73 16.90 -18.49
C LEU A 379 21.12 15.55 -19.09
N ASN A 380 21.36 14.56 -18.24
CA ASN A 380 21.62 13.20 -18.68
C ASN A 380 20.68 12.24 -17.95
N CYS A 381 19.65 11.77 -18.67
CA CYS A 381 18.72 10.77 -18.15
C CYS A 381 19.43 9.48 -17.71
N SER A 382 20.56 9.13 -18.33
CA SER A 382 21.36 7.95 -17.95
C SER A 382 22.18 8.16 -16.67
N ALA A 383 22.41 9.42 -16.27
CA ALA A 383 23.08 9.74 -15.02
C ALA A 383 22.14 9.62 -13.81
N ILE A 384 20.82 9.68 -14.04
CA ILE A 384 19.83 9.40 -13.00
C ILE A 384 19.80 7.89 -12.79
N ASN A 385 20.19 7.43 -11.61
CA ASN A 385 20.28 6.01 -11.28
C ASN A 385 18.89 5.38 -11.03
N CYS A 386 18.02 5.42 -12.04
CA CYS A 386 16.66 4.86 -12.02
C CYS A 386 16.61 3.36 -12.33
N SER A 387 17.72 2.77 -12.78
CA SER A 387 17.76 1.32 -12.96
C SER A 387 18.02 0.67 -11.61
N PRO A 388 17.29 -0.39 -11.22
CA PRO A 388 17.75 -1.21 -10.12
C PRO A 388 19.16 -1.68 -10.50
N LYS A 389 20.14 -1.45 -9.61
CA LYS A 389 21.38 -2.23 -9.70
C LYS A 389 20.89 -3.68 -9.73
N LEU A 390 21.02 -4.37 -10.86
CA LEU A 390 21.06 -5.82 -10.80
C LEU A 390 22.17 -6.09 -9.80
N SER A 391 21.81 -6.49 -8.59
CA SER A 391 22.72 -7.25 -7.76
C SER A 391 23.22 -8.33 -8.71
N PRO A 392 24.54 -8.43 -8.98
CA PRO A 392 25.01 -9.63 -9.64
C PRO A 392 24.43 -10.78 -8.82
N SER A 393 23.78 -11.74 -9.50
CA SER A 393 23.50 -13.04 -8.87
C SER A 393 24.75 -13.41 -8.09
N PRO A 394 24.66 -13.82 -6.80
CA PRO A 394 25.85 -14.10 -6.02
C PRO A 394 26.70 -15.05 -6.85
N SER A 395 27.78 -14.53 -7.41
CA SER A 395 28.75 -15.35 -8.10
C SER A 395 29.20 -16.30 -7.01
N LEU A 396 28.98 -17.60 -7.24
CA LEU A 396 29.62 -18.64 -6.44
C LEU A 396 31.08 -18.19 -6.25
N PRO A 397 31.58 -18.13 -5.01
CA PRO A 397 32.95 -17.72 -4.79
C PRO A 397 33.84 -18.58 -5.69
N PRO A 398 34.80 -17.99 -6.41
CA PRO A 398 35.72 -18.77 -7.21
C PRO A 398 36.36 -19.82 -6.29
N PRO A 399 36.52 -21.07 -6.75
CA PRO A 399 37.20 -22.08 -5.95
C PRO A 399 38.56 -21.52 -5.50
N PRO A 400 38.98 -21.78 -4.26
CA PRO A 400 40.22 -21.21 -3.73
C PRO A 400 41.36 -21.49 -4.70
N LEU A 401 42.06 -20.42 -5.08
CA LEU A 401 43.26 -20.48 -5.91
C LEU A 401 44.24 -21.45 -5.25
N LEU A 402 44.58 -22.52 -5.96
CA LEU A 402 45.70 -23.40 -5.60
C LEU A 402 46.96 -22.54 -5.43
N PRO A 403 47.76 -22.75 -4.37
CA PRO A 403 48.97 -21.98 -4.16
C PRO A 403 49.93 -22.14 -5.35
N PRO A 404 50.70 -21.10 -5.70
CA PRO A 404 51.62 -21.15 -6.83
C PRO A 404 52.66 -22.25 -6.63
N PRO A 405 53.13 -22.91 -7.71
CA PRO A 405 54.16 -23.94 -7.61
C PRO A 405 55.46 -23.32 -7.07
N CYS A 406 56.04 -23.93 -6.05
CA CYS A 406 57.39 -23.60 -5.59
C CYS A 406 58.41 -23.82 -6.72
N PRO A 407 59.47 -22.98 -6.82
CA PRO A 407 60.50 -23.15 -7.83
C PRO A 407 61.29 -24.45 -7.62
N LEU A 408 61.35 -25.27 -8.67
CA LEU A 408 62.20 -26.45 -8.74
C LEU A 408 63.67 -26.03 -8.77
N TYR A 409 64.41 -26.36 -7.71
CA TYR A 409 65.87 -26.41 -7.73
C TYR A 409 66.35 -27.85 -7.40
N PRO A 410 67.54 -28.25 -7.88
CA PRO A 410 67.85 -29.65 -8.17
C PRO A 410 68.07 -30.54 -6.94
N ILE A 411 67.60 -31.77 -7.05
CA ILE A 411 67.84 -32.88 -6.13
C ILE A 411 69.33 -33.20 -6.08
N SER A 412 69.88 -33.36 -4.87
CA SER A 412 71.17 -34.03 -4.63
C SER A 412 70.98 -35.21 -3.66
N PRO A 413 71.77 -36.30 -3.84
CA PRO A 413 71.41 -37.67 -3.47
C PRO A 413 71.62 -38.04 -1.98
N PRO A 414 71.08 -39.19 -1.53
CA PRO A 414 70.98 -39.51 -0.10
C PRO A 414 72.28 -40.12 0.46
N PRO A 415 72.58 -39.89 1.74
CA PRO A 415 73.53 -40.71 2.50
C PRO A 415 72.85 -41.80 3.36
N PRO A 416 73.61 -42.82 3.78
CA PRO A 416 73.14 -44.17 4.09
C PRO A 416 72.66 -44.40 5.55
N PRO A 417 71.90 -45.49 5.82
CA PRO A 417 71.58 -45.94 7.18
C PRO A 417 72.76 -46.74 7.75
N PRO A 418 72.98 -46.79 9.09
CA PRO A 418 72.12 -47.52 10.04
C PRO A 418 72.13 -46.84 11.45
N THR A 419 71.53 -47.29 12.56
CA THR A 419 71.46 -48.61 13.20
C THR A 419 70.44 -48.52 14.34
N ILE A 420 69.76 -49.63 14.62
CA ILE A 420 68.75 -49.83 15.66
C ILE A 420 69.40 -49.97 17.05
N SER A 421 68.80 -49.39 18.11
CA SER A 421 68.70 -49.89 19.52
C SER A 421 68.22 -48.78 20.50
N PRO A 422 67.66 -49.10 21.68
CA PRO A 422 66.46 -49.89 21.96
C PRO A 422 65.30 -49.03 22.53
N ARG A 423 64.09 -49.57 22.41
CA ARG A 423 62.79 -49.01 22.80
C ARG A 423 62.55 -49.08 24.32
N PRO A 424 62.15 -47.98 24.99
CA PRO A 424 61.51 -48.05 26.30
C PRO A 424 59.98 -48.26 26.16
N PRO A 425 59.31 -48.99 27.08
CA PRO A 425 57.95 -49.46 26.89
C PRO A 425 56.85 -48.41 27.14
N CYS A 426 55.78 -48.62 26.39
CA CYS A 426 54.49 -47.95 26.32
C CYS A 426 53.73 -47.94 27.66
N TRP A 427 53.07 -46.83 28.00
CA TRP A 427 51.75 -46.88 28.67
C TRP A 427 50.82 -45.75 28.20
N THR A 428 49.60 -46.18 27.96
CA THR A 428 48.40 -45.50 27.48
C THR A 428 47.91 -44.41 28.43
N LEU A 429 47.57 -43.23 27.90
CA LEU A 429 46.90 -42.16 28.63
C LEU A 429 45.42 -42.52 28.83
N GLN A 430 45.05 -42.76 30.10
CA GLN A 430 43.67 -42.89 30.56
C GLN A 430 43.02 -41.51 30.84
N PRO A 431 41.68 -41.42 30.75
CA PRO A 431 40.91 -40.19 30.96
C PRO A 431 40.81 -39.78 32.45
N PRO A 432 40.62 -38.47 32.74
CA PRO A 432 40.51 -37.95 34.11
C PRO A 432 39.15 -38.28 34.80
N PRO A 433 39.13 -38.28 36.15
CA PRO A 433 38.12 -38.94 36.99
C PRO A 433 36.86 -38.10 37.34
N PRO A 434 35.79 -38.74 37.87
CA PRO A 434 34.48 -38.12 38.11
C PRO A 434 34.34 -37.47 39.51
N PRO A 435 33.35 -36.57 39.71
CA PRO A 435 32.96 -36.08 41.04
C PRO A 435 32.06 -37.08 41.82
N PRO A 436 32.15 -37.14 43.16
CA PRO A 436 31.50 -38.16 43.99
C PRO A 436 30.05 -37.87 44.39
N SER A 437 29.27 -38.94 44.55
CA SER A 437 27.84 -38.96 44.94
C SER A 437 27.60 -38.76 46.44
N PRO A 438 26.35 -38.43 46.83
CA PRO A 438 25.75 -39.02 48.02
C PRO A 438 24.46 -39.78 47.69
N THR A 439 24.53 -41.10 47.96
CA THR A 439 23.54 -41.91 48.69
C THR A 439 22.05 -41.89 48.31
N GLY A 440 21.52 -43.09 48.02
CA GLY A 440 20.21 -43.47 48.57
C GLY A 440 19.19 -44.09 47.61
N TYR A 441 19.32 -45.40 47.36
CA TYR A 441 18.26 -46.41 47.23
C TYR A 441 16.97 -46.17 46.40
N SER A 442 16.80 -47.11 45.46
CA SER A 442 15.58 -47.88 45.14
C SER A 442 14.69 -47.49 43.95
N PRO A 443 14.04 -48.50 43.31
CA PRO A 443 14.04 -48.64 41.85
C PRO A 443 12.70 -48.37 41.17
N LEU A 444 12.77 -48.20 39.86
CA LEU A 444 11.67 -48.27 38.89
C LEU A 444 10.96 -49.63 38.92
N LEU A 445 9.63 -49.60 38.86
CA LEU A 445 8.70 -50.66 38.43
C LEU A 445 7.34 -49.98 38.07
N PRO A 446 6.42 -50.64 37.32
CA PRO A 446 6.16 -50.37 35.90
C PRO A 446 4.72 -49.82 35.68
N PRO A 447 4.16 -49.72 34.44
CA PRO A 447 2.92 -48.99 34.19
C PRO A 447 1.71 -49.80 34.65
N PHE A 448 0.78 -49.16 35.36
CA PHE A 448 -0.51 -49.74 35.71
C PHE A 448 -1.66 -49.03 35.00
N ALA A 449 -2.48 -49.87 34.38
CA ALA A 449 -3.71 -49.55 33.70
C ALA A 449 -4.80 -49.05 34.66
N GLY A 450 -5.63 -48.15 34.12
CA GLY A 450 -7.08 -48.04 34.34
C GLY A 450 -7.58 -47.75 35.77
N LYS A 451 -8.21 -46.59 35.95
CA LYS A 451 -9.47 -46.49 36.68
C LYS A 451 -10.25 -45.22 36.30
N ASN A 452 -11.54 -45.45 36.09
CA ASN A 452 -12.60 -44.51 35.75
C ASN A 452 -12.67 -43.32 36.73
N TYR A 453 -12.73 -42.11 36.19
CA TYR A 453 -13.24 -40.95 36.92
C TYR A 453 -14.70 -40.73 36.54
N SER A 454 -15.57 -41.06 37.49
CA SER A 454 -17.00 -40.75 37.47
C SER A 454 -17.24 -39.26 37.76
N SER A 455 -18.25 -38.70 37.11
CA SER A 455 -18.68 -37.30 37.18
C SER A 455 -19.06 -36.82 38.59
N PRO A 456 -18.89 -35.52 38.89
CA PRO A 456 -19.33 -34.92 40.15
C PRO A 456 -20.86 -34.71 40.20
N PRO A 457 -21.49 -34.77 41.40
CA PRO A 457 -22.93 -34.57 41.56
C PRO A 457 -23.35 -33.09 41.49
N PRO A 458 -24.63 -32.80 41.17
CA PRO A 458 -25.15 -31.45 40.99
C PRO A 458 -25.42 -30.72 42.32
N PRO A 459 -25.56 -29.37 42.30
CA PRO A 459 -25.76 -28.57 43.50
C PRO A 459 -27.19 -28.67 44.05
N VAL A 460 -27.29 -28.64 45.38
CA VAL A 460 -28.55 -28.61 46.14
C VAL A 460 -28.95 -27.14 46.34
N PHE A 461 -30.19 -26.82 45.95
CA PHE A 461 -30.84 -25.55 46.26
C PHE A 461 -31.22 -25.48 47.74
N TYR A 462 -30.93 -24.35 48.38
CA TYR A 462 -31.60 -23.87 49.59
C TYR A 462 -31.94 -22.40 49.42
#